data_AF-A0A150PF32-F1
#
_entry.id   AF-A0A150PF32-F1
#
_cell.length_a   1.000
_cell.length_b   1.000
_cell.length_c   1.000
_cell.angle_alpha   90.00
_cell.angle_beta   90.00
_cell.angle_gamma   90.00
#
_symmetry.space_group_name_H-M   'P 1'
#
loop_
_entity.id
_entity.type
_entity.pdbx_description
1 polymer ?
#
loop_
_entity_poly.entity_id
_entity_poly.type
_entity_poly.pdbx_seq_one_letter_code
_entity_poly.pdbx_strand_id
1 'polypeptide(L)'
;MLVLSALIVAPAVVVSRIASRGRVWRPETWKKISYGSRYFRSSFRGRLGEVVDVIDVVRDRLILLFLVLAAVCLAGGFLAHLLEIGVPSWLTAWLDGSSLSSFGPHLAWFPAGGSVSFGGGAAFVLAGCIALALLALGLSLYAWLAFALGEATRVILRYGGAATLFPDPGDAIPGGRLVLCQLSDLHITAGGREPRRLVAEIAAMKPPLVALTGDMTDLGEEAQWAELEAALSGIPASSQVLMVPGNHDIAINVGTSPDPYLKKRAEREQRFIEVLTRVERGPFQPRLHIPARKRARRRLRAIAGLYPRRLDLEGGIRIFGLNSNRYRSRFVGSNAIGQIGGGQLRRLARALRRGSGPVIVLLHHHVARLAGPISLNDTFMIAMDGPRLLEMLAAYQQKNPKKNSALVLHGHKHLAFFGHYRSKSGGRVSVYAHPSSTLGHETDGHLDGVARFAAIRLTDEGIWRVETHPLRPARAAVEAPPAAAEAAVS
;
A
#
# COMPACT_ATOMS: atom_id res chain seq x y z
N MET A 1 -32.55 -30.14 -29.30
CA MET A 1 -32.75 -29.45 -28.00
C MET A 1 -31.51 -28.70 -27.54
N LEU A 2 -30.35 -29.34 -27.28
CA LEU A 2 -29.11 -28.65 -26.85
C LEU A 2 -28.58 -27.57 -27.83
N VAL A 3 -28.63 -27.82 -29.14
CA VAL A 3 -28.24 -26.83 -30.17
C VAL A 3 -29.22 -25.64 -30.21
N LEU A 4 -30.51 -25.89 -29.96
CA LEU A 4 -31.54 -24.84 -29.88
C LEU A 4 -31.35 -24.00 -28.60
N SER A 5 -30.99 -24.63 -27.48
CA SER A 5 -30.64 -23.95 -26.23
C SER A 5 -29.41 -23.06 -26.38
N ALA A 6 -28.38 -23.53 -27.10
CA ALA A 6 -27.18 -22.73 -27.39
C ALA A 6 -27.47 -21.54 -28.32
N LEU A 7 -28.34 -21.72 -29.32
CA LEU A 7 -28.78 -20.65 -30.23
C LEU A 7 -29.69 -19.61 -29.57
N ILE A 8 -30.34 -19.91 -28.45
CA ILE A 8 -31.18 -18.96 -27.70
C ILE A 8 -30.37 -18.26 -26.59
N VAL A 9 -29.49 -18.98 -25.90
CA VAL A 9 -28.71 -18.44 -24.77
C VAL A 9 -27.58 -17.53 -25.25
N ALA A 10 -26.90 -17.85 -26.37
CA ALA A 10 -25.79 -17.03 -26.86
C ALA A 10 -26.23 -15.61 -27.30
N PRO A 11 -27.32 -15.42 -28.05
CA PRO A 11 -27.84 -14.08 -28.36
C PRO A 11 -28.37 -13.35 -27.13
N ALA A 12 -29.01 -14.05 -26.18
CA ALA A 12 -29.51 -13.43 -24.95
C ALA A 12 -28.37 -12.85 -24.08
N VAL A 13 -27.23 -13.56 -24.02
CA VAL A 13 -26.02 -13.08 -23.33
C VAL A 13 -25.37 -11.91 -24.09
N VAL A 14 -25.35 -11.95 -25.42
CA VAL A 14 -24.81 -10.85 -26.26
C VAL A 14 -25.70 -9.60 -26.18
N VAL A 15 -27.03 -9.74 -26.23
CA VAL A 15 -28.00 -8.64 -26.09
C VAL A 15 -27.96 -8.04 -24.68
N SER A 16 -27.86 -8.87 -23.63
CA SER A 16 -27.63 -8.39 -22.25
C SER A 16 -26.30 -7.62 -22.12
N ARG A 17 -25.26 -8.03 -22.85
CA ARG A 17 -23.96 -7.34 -22.89
C ARG A 17 -23.99 -6.03 -23.70
N ILE A 18 -24.79 -5.95 -24.76
CA ILE A 18 -25.01 -4.71 -25.54
C ILE A 18 -25.88 -3.72 -24.73
N ALA A 19 -26.93 -4.21 -24.06
CA ALA A 19 -27.80 -3.38 -23.21
C ALA A 19 -27.10 -2.82 -21.97
N SER A 20 -26.01 -3.46 -21.52
CA SER A 20 -25.17 -2.99 -20.40
C SER A 20 -23.99 -2.11 -20.84
N ARG A 21 -23.60 -2.12 -22.12
CA ARG A 21 -22.65 -1.16 -22.71
C ARG A 21 -23.34 0.18 -22.96
N GLY A 22 -23.58 0.96 -21.91
CA GLY A 22 -24.06 2.34 -22.07
C GLY A 22 -24.78 2.93 -20.86
N ARG A 23 -25.25 2.09 -19.92
CA ARG A 23 -25.76 2.61 -18.65
C ARG A 23 -24.61 2.79 -17.68
N VAL A 24 -24.09 4.01 -17.62
CA VAL A 24 -23.36 4.48 -16.45
C VAL A 24 -24.32 4.33 -15.27
N TRP A 25 -24.13 3.29 -14.47
CA TRP A 25 -24.78 3.18 -13.17
C TRP A 25 -24.29 4.37 -12.36
N ARG A 26 -25.15 5.39 -12.21
CA ARG A 26 -24.89 6.57 -11.39
C ARG A 26 -25.54 6.36 -10.01
N PRO A 27 -24.77 5.97 -8.98
CA PRO A 27 -25.26 6.00 -7.62
C PRO A 27 -25.12 7.44 -7.10
N GLU A 28 -26.03 8.35 -7.47
CA GLU A 28 -26.02 9.73 -6.98
C GLU A 28 -26.44 9.86 -5.50
N THR A 29 -26.73 8.76 -4.80
CA THR A 29 -27.23 8.78 -3.40
C THR A 29 -26.23 8.34 -2.33
N TRP A 30 -24.96 8.07 -2.64
CA TRP A 30 -23.99 7.61 -1.62
C TRP A 30 -22.99 8.70 -1.23
N LYS A 31 -23.52 9.83 -0.73
CA LYS A 31 -22.77 10.87 -0.02
C LYS A 31 -22.48 10.39 1.41
N LYS A 32 -21.39 9.65 1.61
CA LYS A 32 -20.61 9.52 2.86
C LYS A 32 -19.55 8.43 2.66
N ILE A 33 -18.46 8.52 3.42
CA ILE A 33 -17.39 7.52 3.64
C ILE A 33 -16.00 7.92 3.09
N SER A 34 -15.12 8.18 4.06
CA SER A 34 -13.66 8.01 4.16
C SER A 34 -12.77 7.82 2.92
N TYR A 35 -11.69 8.62 2.88
CA TYR A 35 -10.61 8.60 1.87
C TYR A 35 -9.88 7.24 1.78
N GLY A 36 -9.63 6.57 2.92
CA GLY A 36 -8.98 5.25 2.96
C GLY A 36 -9.84 4.13 2.35
N SER A 37 -11.17 4.25 2.44
CA SER A 37 -12.09 3.28 1.84
C SER A 37 -12.18 3.41 0.31
N ARG A 38 -11.98 4.61 -0.24
CA ARG A 38 -11.94 4.84 -1.71
C ARG A 38 -10.73 4.15 -2.32
N TYR A 39 -9.56 4.24 -1.70
CA TYR A 39 -8.33 3.59 -2.17
C TYR A 39 -8.38 2.06 -2.02
N PHE A 40 -8.96 1.56 -0.92
CA PHE A 40 -9.13 0.12 -0.72
C PHE A 40 -10.16 -0.48 -1.70
N ARG A 41 -11.34 0.15 -1.88
CA ARG A 41 -12.36 -0.35 -2.81
C ARG A 41 -11.92 -0.24 -4.27
N SER A 42 -11.23 0.84 -4.65
CA SER A 42 -10.71 0.98 -6.01
C SER A 42 -9.52 0.05 -6.27
N SER A 43 -8.67 -0.21 -5.27
CA SER A 43 -7.52 -1.11 -5.48
C SER A 43 -7.84 -2.59 -5.30
N PHE A 44 -8.79 -2.97 -4.45
CA PHE A 44 -9.27 -4.35 -4.43
C PHE A 44 -9.95 -4.66 -5.77
N ARG A 45 -10.75 -3.71 -6.31
CA ARG A 45 -11.25 -3.78 -7.69
C ARG A 45 -10.18 -3.65 -8.77
N GLY A 46 -9.11 -2.89 -8.55
CA GLY A 46 -8.07 -2.63 -9.55
C GLY A 46 -7.08 -3.80 -9.70
N ARG A 47 -6.72 -4.48 -8.60
CA ARG A 47 -5.91 -5.70 -8.65
C ARG A 47 -6.71 -6.94 -9.00
N LEU A 48 -7.98 -7.03 -8.58
CA LEU A 48 -8.88 -7.99 -9.21
C LEU A 48 -9.01 -7.66 -10.68
N GLY A 49 -9.18 -6.39 -11.05
CA GLY A 49 -9.32 -5.91 -12.42
C GLY A 49 -8.16 -6.31 -13.31
N GLU A 50 -6.91 -6.01 -12.95
CA GLU A 50 -5.75 -6.34 -13.78
C GLU A 50 -5.47 -7.85 -13.88
N VAL A 51 -5.71 -8.62 -12.83
CA VAL A 51 -5.56 -10.10 -12.86
C VAL A 51 -6.74 -10.72 -13.61
N VAL A 52 -7.95 -10.20 -13.44
CA VAL A 52 -9.12 -10.53 -14.26
C VAL A 52 -8.88 -10.12 -15.70
N ASP A 53 -8.20 -9.01 -16.00
CA ASP A 53 -7.90 -8.56 -17.35
C ASP A 53 -6.88 -9.50 -18.01
N VAL A 54 -5.87 -9.98 -17.29
CA VAL A 54 -4.94 -11.00 -17.82
C VAL A 54 -5.63 -12.35 -18.01
N ILE A 55 -6.44 -12.78 -17.04
CA ILE A 55 -7.25 -14.00 -17.15
C ILE A 55 -8.26 -13.86 -18.29
N ASP A 56 -8.87 -12.68 -18.47
CA ASP A 56 -9.83 -12.35 -19.51
C ASP A 56 -9.14 -12.26 -20.87
N VAL A 57 -7.92 -11.71 -20.97
CA VAL A 57 -7.14 -11.72 -22.21
C VAL A 57 -6.73 -13.15 -22.58
N VAL A 58 -6.27 -13.95 -21.62
CA VAL A 58 -5.93 -15.37 -21.87
C VAL A 58 -7.19 -16.15 -22.25
N ARG A 59 -8.30 -15.94 -21.53
CA ARG A 59 -9.61 -16.52 -21.83
C ARG A 59 -10.10 -16.10 -23.21
N ASP A 60 -10.07 -14.82 -23.54
CA ASP A 60 -10.61 -14.29 -24.80
C ASP A 60 -9.74 -14.72 -25.99
N ARG A 61 -8.42 -14.82 -25.81
CA ARG A 61 -7.51 -15.39 -26.83
C ARG A 61 -7.71 -16.89 -27.00
N LEU A 62 -7.91 -17.64 -25.92
CA LEU A 62 -8.23 -19.07 -25.99
C LEU A 62 -9.60 -19.30 -26.63
N ILE A 63 -10.63 -18.55 -26.23
CA ILE A 63 -11.97 -18.60 -26.83
C ILE A 63 -11.88 -18.29 -28.33
N LEU A 64 -11.15 -17.24 -28.72
CA LEU A 64 -10.98 -16.89 -30.13
C LEU A 64 -10.27 -18.01 -30.90
N LEU A 65 -9.20 -18.57 -30.35
CA LEU A 65 -8.49 -19.71 -30.94
C LEU A 65 -9.43 -20.91 -31.14
N PHE A 66 -10.24 -21.25 -30.14
CA PHE A 66 -11.21 -22.34 -30.22
C PHE A 66 -12.35 -22.05 -31.20
N LEU A 67 -12.84 -20.80 -31.29
CA LEU A 67 -13.83 -20.41 -32.29
C LEU A 67 -13.28 -20.49 -33.72
N VAL A 68 -12.02 -20.08 -33.93
CA VAL A 68 -11.35 -20.22 -35.22
C VAL A 68 -11.18 -21.70 -35.59
N LEU A 69 -10.72 -22.54 -34.67
CA LEU A 69 -10.63 -23.99 -34.87
C LEU A 69 -12.00 -24.60 -35.21
N ALA A 70 -13.05 -24.26 -34.47
CA ALA A 70 -14.40 -24.72 -34.76
C ALA A 70 -14.91 -24.26 -36.14
N ALA A 71 -14.66 -22.99 -36.50
CA ALA A 71 -15.04 -22.46 -37.81
C ALA A 71 -14.28 -23.15 -38.96
N VAL A 72 -12.98 -23.40 -38.79
CA VAL A 72 -12.16 -24.15 -39.76
C VAL A 72 -12.67 -25.58 -39.92
N CYS A 73 -13.01 -26.26 -38.82
CA CYS A 73 -13.58 -27.61 -38.88
C CYS A 73 -14.95 -27.64 -39.57
N LEU A 74 -15.83 -26.66 -39.29
CA LEU A 74 -17.14 -26.56 -39.94
C LEU A 74 -17.00 -26.23 -41.44
N ALA A 75 -16.12 -25.29 -41.79
CA ALA A 75 -15.90 -24.87 -43.18
C ALA A 75 -15.24 -25.97 -44.02
N GLY A 76 -14.17 -26.60 -43.50
CA GLY A 76 -13.52 -27.75 -44.16
C GLY A 76 -14.49 -28.91 -44.33
N GLY A 77 -15.44 -29.03 -43.42
CA GLY A 77 -16.52 -29.97 -43.49
C GLY A 77 -17.57 -29.77 -44.54
N PHE A 78 -18.09 -28.55 -44.56
CA PHE A 78 -19.01 -28.12 -45.58
C PHE A 78 -18.39 -28.29 -46.97
N LEU A 79 -17.10 -27.93 -47.12
CA LEU A 79 -16.36 -28.08 -48.36
C LEU A 79 -16.17 -29.55 -48.76
N ALA A 80 -15.79 -30.43 -47.83
CA ALA A 80 -15.65 -31.86 -48.08
C ALA A 80 -17.00 -32.50 -48.49
N HIS A 81 -18.10 -32.07 -47.88
CA HIS A 81 -19.44 -32.51 -48.25
C HIS A 81 -19.86 -32.01 -49.65
N LEU A 82 -19.62 -30.73 -49.95
CA LEU A 82 -19.94 -30.12 -51.24
C LEU A 82 -19.15 -30.74 -52.39
N LEU A 83 -17.90 -31.11 -52.14
CA LEU A 83 -17.00 -31.69 -53.14
C LEU A 83 -17.06 -33.23 -53.19
N GLU A 84 -17.97 -33.87 -52.45
CA GLU A 84 -18.10 -35.33 -52.33
C GLU A 84 -16.76 -36.03 -52.01
N ILE A 85 -15.88 -35.36 -51.25
CA ILE A 85 -14.58 -35.91 -50.89
C ILE A 85 -14.81 -37.00 -49.86
N GLY A 86 -14.82 -38.25 -50.33
CA GLY A 86 -14.90 -39.45 -49.49
C GLY A 86 -13.75 -39.49 -48.49
N VAL A 87 -14.04 -39.90 -47.25
CA VAL A 87 -13.01 -40.09 -46.23
C VAL A 87 -12.07 -41.22 -46.70
N PRO A 88 -10.75 -41.00 -46.77
CA PRO A 88 -9.84 -42.05 -47.21
C PRO A 88 -9.92 -43.27 -46.29
N SER A 89 -9.99 -44.47 -46.88
CA SER A 89 -10.18 -45.74 -46.16
C SER A 89 -9.09 -46.06 -45.11
N TRP A 90 -7.90 -45.47 -45.23
CA TRP A 90 -6.84 -45.60 -44.24
C TRP A 90 -7.12 -44.84 -42.94
N LEU A 91 -7.90 -43.75 -43.00
CA LEU A 91 -8.27 -42.96 -41.82
C LEU A 91 -9.33 -43.66 -40.97
N THR A 92 -10.27 -44.37 -41.62
CA THR A 92 -11.25 -45.24 -40.95
C THR A 92 -10.56 -46.44 -40.29
N ALA A 93 -9.57 -47.05 -40.96
CA ALA A 93 -8.81 -48.16 -40.41
C ALA A 93 -7.94 -47.76 -39.19
N TRP A 94 -7.45 -46.51 -39.14
CA TRP A 94 -6.68 -46.00 -38.01
C TRP A 94 -7.54 -45.81 -36.74
N LEU A 95 -8.81 -45.40 -36.90
CA LEU A 95 -9.74 -45.28 -35.78
C LEU A 95 -10.12 -46.64 -35.19
N ASP A 96 -10.35 -47.64 -36.04
CA ASP A 96 -10.67 -49.03 -35.64
C ASP A 96 -9.50 -49.70 -34.88
N GLY A 97 -8.25 -49.31 -35.16
CA GLY A 97 -7.06 -49.81 -34.49
C GLY A 97 -6.64 -49.03 -33.22
N SER A 98 -7.34 -47.95 -32.87
CA SER A 98 -6.96 -47.09 -31.74
C SER A 98 -7.57 -47.56 -30.42
N SER A 99 -6.93 -47.22 -29.30
CA SER A 99 -7.37 -47.54 -27.92
C SER A 99 -8.70 -46.89 -27.49
N LEU A 100 -9.38 -46.17 -28.38
CA LEU A 100 -10.73 -45.65 -28.18
C LEU A 100 -11.81 -46.74 -28.31
N SER A 101 -11.48 -47.90 -28.92
CA SER A 101 -12.36 -49.08 -29.02
C SER A 101 -12.64 -49.78 -27.69
N SER A 102 -11.91 -49.43 -26.62
CA SER A 102 -12.00 -50.07 -25.30
C SER A 102 -13.11 -49.54 -24.40
N PHE A 103 -13.81 -48.45 -24.79
CA PHE A 103 -15.02 -48.01 -24.09
C PHE A 103 -16.20 -48.86 -24.58
N GLY A 104 -16.71 -49.73 -23.70
CA GLY A 104 -17.57 -50.87 -24.04
C GLY A 104 -18.86 -50.59 -24.85
N PRO A 105 -19.54 -51.66 -25.28
CA PRO A 105 -20.59 -51.63 -26.33
C PRO A 105 -21.85 -50.82 -25.99
N HIS A 106 -22.00 -50.30 -24.77
CA HIS A 106 -23.12 -49.43 -24.38
C HIS A 106 -22.87 -47.93 -24.63
N LEU A 107 -21.64 -47.53 -24.99
CA LEU A 107 -21.31 -46.20 -25.53
C LEU A 107 -21.13 -46.22 -27.05
N ALA A 108 -21.35 -47.37 -27.69
CA ALA A 108 -21.29 -47.51 -29.13
C ALA A 108 -22.50 -46.82 -29.79
N TRP A 109 -22.37 -45.51 -30.00
CA TRP A 109 -23.17 -44.78 -31.00
C TRP A 109 -22.78 -45.14 -32.45
N PHE A 110 -21.88 -46.11 -32.63
CA PHE A 110 -21.40 -46.56 -33.93
C PHE A 110 -21.75 -48.03 -34.14
N PRO A 111 -22.73 -48.34 -35.00
CA PRO A 111 -22.91 -49.71 -35.47
C PRO A 111 -21.67 -50.12 -36.28
N ALA A 112 -21.18 -51.34 -36.07
CA ALA A 112 -20.09 -51.91 -36.86
C ALA A 112 -20.46 -51.83 -38.35
N GLY A 113 -19.70 -51.06 -39.13
CA GLY A 113 -19.93 -50.83 -40.56
C GLY A 113 -20.51 -49.46 -40.95
N GLY A 114 -20.77 -48.54 -39.99
CA GLY A 114 -21.27 -47.19 -40.30
C GLY A 114 -20.16 -46.17 -40.58
N SER A 115 -20.15 -45.57 -41.77
CA SER A 115 -19.31 -44.40 -42.08
C SER A 115 -19.60 -43.27 -41.09
N VAL A 116 -18.59 -42.73 -40.42
CA VAL A 116 -18.74 -41.50 -39.63
C VAL A 116 -19.09 -40.40 -40.63
N SER A 117 -20.37 -39.98 -40.66
CA SER A 117 -20.74 -38.81 -41.44
C SER A 117 -19.90 -37.64 -40.95
N PHE A 118 -19.48 -36.77 -41.87
CA PHE A 118 -18.64 -35.62 -41.55
C PHE A 118 -19.17 -34.83 -40.31
N GLY A 119 -20.50 -34.77 -40.15
CA GLY A 119 -21.15 -34.15 -38.98
C GLY A 119 -20.81 -34.79 -37.62
N GLY A 120 -20.56 -36.10 -37.55
CA GLY A 120 -20.13 -36.79 -36.33
C GLY A 120 -18.70 -36.44 -35.92
N GLY A 121 -17.78 -36.34 -36.89
CA GLY A 121 -16.40 -35.91 -36.66
C GLY A 121 -16.32 -34.45 -36.20
N ALA A 122 -17.07 -33.56 -36.85
CA ALA A 122 -17.17 -32.15 -36.44
C ALA A 122 -17.76 -31.98 -35.03
N ALA A 123 -18.78 -32.77 -34.68
CA ALA A 123 -19.35 -32.78 -33.33
C ALA A 123 -18.34 -33.24 -32.27
N PHE A 124 -17.51 -34.24 -32.57
CA PHE A 124 -16.48 -34.73 -31.65
C PHE A 124 -15.37 -33.68 -31.43
N VAL A 125 -14.91 -33.02 -32.49
CA VAL A 125 -13.92 -31.93 -32.38
C VAL A 125 -14.50 -30.76 -31.58
N LEU A 126 -15.75 -30.37 -31.85
CA LEU A 126 -16.42 -29.32 -31.09
C LEU A 126 -16.55 -29.67 -29.61
N ALA A 127 -16.94 -30.91 -29.29
CA ALA A 127 -17.01 -31.40 -27.91
C ALA A 127 -15.63 -31.36 -27.22
N GLY A 128 -14.57 -31.76 -27.93
CA GLY A 128 -13.18 -31.66 -27.44
C GLY A 128 -12.74 -30.22 -27.18
N CYS A 129 -13.06 -29.28 -28.08
CA CYS A 129 -12.78 -27.86 -27.89
C CYS A 129 -13.55 -27.28 -26.70
N ILE A 130 -14.83 -27.63 -26.53
CA ILE A 130 -15.64 -27.21 -25.36
C ILE A 130 -15.04 -27.77 -24.07
N ALA A 131 -14.65 -29.05 -24.05
CA ALA A 131 -14.03 -29.68 -22.88
C ALA A 131 -12.70 -28.99 -22.51
N LEU A 132 -11.85 -28.67 -23.49
CA LEU A 132 -10.60 -27.94 -23.27
C LEU A 132 -10.84 -26.51 -22.75
N ALA A 133 -11.84 -25.80 -23.28
CA ALA A 133 -12.20 -24.47 -22.81
C ALA A 133 -12.72 -24.49 -21.37
N LEU A 134 -13.56 -25.47 -21.01
CA LEU A 134 -14.05 -25.66 -19.64
C LEU A 134 -12.91 -26.02 -18.68
N LEU A 135 -11.97 -26.86 -19.11
CA LEU A 135 -10.78 -27.21 -18.32
C LEU A 135 -9.90 -25.98 -18.06
N ALA A 136 -9.63 -25.17 -19.10
CA ALA A 136 -8.86 -23.94 -18.96
C ALA A 136 -9.53 -22.91 -18.01
N LEU A 137 -10.86 -22.80 -18.08
CA LEU A 137 -11.65 -21.98 -17.16
C LEU A 137 -11.55 -22.50 -15.73
N GLY A 138 -11.69 -23.82 -15.54
CA GLY A 138 -11.57 -24.48 -14.24
C GLY A 138 -10.20 -24.28 -13.60
N LEU A 139 -9.12 -24.46 -14.37
CA LEU A 139 -7.75 -24.22 -13.90
C LEU A 139 -7.50 -22.74 -13.55
N SER A 140 -8.05 -21.81 -14.35
CA SER A 140 -7.95 -20.37 -14.06
C SER A 140 -8.70 -20.00 -12.78
N LEU A 141 -9.91 -20.54 -12.58
CA LEU A 141 -10.69 -20.34 -11.36
C LEU A 141 -10.00 -20.97 -10.14
N TYR A 142 -9.41 -22.16 -10.29
CA TYR A 142 -8.64 -22.81 -9.23
C TYR A 142 -7.41 -21.97 -8.85
N ALA A 143 -6.62 -21.51 -9.82
CA ALA A 143 -5.47 -20.65 -9.57
C ALA A 143 -5.88 -19.35 -8.88
N TRP A 144 -7.00 -18.76 -9.30
CA TRP A 144 -7.60 -17.59 -8.67
C TRP A 144 -7.98 -17.86 -7.20
N LEU A 145 -8.70 -18.95 -6.93
CA LEU A 145 -9.16 -19.30 -5.59
C LEU A 145 -7.99 -19.64 -4.67
N ALA A 146 -7.01 -20.39 -5.15
CA ALA A 146 -5.80 -20.73 -4.40
C ALA A 146 -4.98 -19.48 -4.06
N PHE A 147 -4.84 -18.54 -5.00
CA PHE A 147 -4.19 -17.25 -4.75
C PHE A 147 -4.96 -16.41 -3.73
N ALA A 148 -6.28 -16.27 -3.91
CA ALA A 148 -7.14 -15.52 -3.00
C ALA A 148 -7.11 -16.11 -1.58
N LEU A 149 -7.17 -17.44 -1.45
CA LEU A 149 -7.06 -18.13 -0.18
C LEU A 149 -5.68 -17.92 0.44
N GLY A 150 -4.60 -18.02 -0.34
CA GLY A 150 -3.24 -17.77 0.14
C GLY A 150 -3.00 -16.34 0.62
N GLU A 151 -3.58 -15.34 -0.03
CA GLU A 151 -3.56 -13.94 0.44
C GLU A 151 -4.41 -13.78 1.70
N ALA A 152 -5.61 -14.36 1.75
CA ALA A 152 -6.47 -14.32 2.93
C ALA A 152 -5.80 -14.98 4.14
N THR A 153 -5.16 -16.13 3.97
CA THR A 153 -4.36 -16.79 5.02
C THR A 153 -3.21 -15.91 5.48
N ARG A 154 -2.49 -15.25 4.56
CA ARG A 154 -1.41 -14.30 4.92
C ARG A 154 -1.92 -13.10 5.71
N VAL A 155 -3.08 -12.57 5.35
CA VAL A 155 -3.78 -11.50 6.09
C VAL A 155 -4.14 -11.98 7.50
N ILE A 156 -4.79 -13.13 7.62
CA ILE A 156 -5.19 -13.71 8.92
C ILE A 156 -3.98 -13.97 9.82
N LEU A 157 -2.92 -14.59 9.29
CA LEU A 157 -1.69 -14.85 10.05
C LEU A 157 -0.98 -13.55 10.47
N ARG A 158 -0.95 -12.54 9.60
CA ARG A 158 -0.38 -11.23 9.91
C ARG A 158 -1.17 -10.50 10.99
N TYR A 159 -2.49 -10.61 10.96
CA TYR A 159 -3.36 -10.03 11.97
C TYR A 159 -3.25 -10.75 13.32
N GLY A 160 -3.27 -12.09 13.33
CA GLY A 160 -3.10 -12.91 14.53
C GLY A 160 -1.74 -12.72 15.21
N GLY A 161 -0.72 -12.35 14.44
CA GLY A 161 0.61 -12.00 14.96
C GLY A 161 0.81 -10.53 15.34
N ALA A 162 -0.17 -9.65 15.14
CA ALA A 162 -0.03 -8.23 15.42
C ALA A 162 0.01 -7.96 16.93
N ALA A 163 1.06 -7.28 17.37
CA ALA A 163 1.17 -6.74 18.72
C ALA A 163 0.00 -5.79 19.01
N THR A 164 -0.49 -5.78 20.25
CA THR A 164 -1.61 -4.91 20.68
C THR A 164 -1.08 -3.82 21.61
N LEU A 165 -1.51 -2.59 21.38
CA LEU A 165 -1.22 -1.46 22.27
C LEU A 165 -2.38 -1.22 23.22
N PHE A 166 -2.05 -0.92 24.47
CA PHE A 166 -3.00 -0.54 25.49
C PHE A 166 -2.76 0.92 25.87
N PRO A 167 -3.83 1.74 25.98
CA PRO A 167 -3.71 3.10 26.49
C PRO A 167 -3.28 3.07 27.97
N ASP A 168 -2.60 4.12 28.44
CA ASP A 168 -2.20 4.27 29.85
C ASP A 168 -2.75 5.60 30.40
N PRO A 169 -3.59 5.60 31.45
CA PRO A 169 -4.18 6.82 31.98
C PRO A 169 -3.16 7.81 32.57
N GLY A 170 -1.91 7.38 32.79
CA GLY A 170 -0.83 8.25 33.28
C GLY A 170 -0.36 9.31 32.27
N ASP A 171 -0.82 9.27 31.01
CA ASP A 171 -0.29 10.03 29.87
C ASP A 171 -0.64 11.53 29.86
N ALA A 172 -1.52 12.00 30.76
CA ALA A 172 -2.00 13.38 30.83
C ALA A 172 -1.21 14.31 31.78
N ILE A 173 -0.17 13.83 32.48
CA ILE A 173 0.60 14.64 33.43
C ILE A 173 1.69 15.43 32.67
N PRO A 174 1.65 16.78 32.65
CA PRO A 174 2.68 17.60 32.01
C PRO A 174 4.05 17.41 32.67
N GLY A 175 5.12 17.56 31.89
CA GLY A 175 6.49 17.61 32.44
C GLY A 175 7.54 16.90 31.58
N GLY A 176 8.79 17.01 32.05
CA GLY A 176 9.96 16.45 31.38
C GLY A 176 10.64 17.40 30.40
N ARG A 177 11.90 17.10 30.11
CA ARG A 177 12.70 17.87 29.15
C ARG A 177 12.23 17.63 27.73
N LEU A 178 12.16 18.69 26.93
CA LEU A 178 11.86 18.59 25.50
C LEU A 178 12.97 17.81 24.80
N VAL A 179 12.60 16.75 24.09
CA VAL A 179 13.55 15.89 23.35
C VAL A 179 13.44 16.18 21.86
N LEU A 180 12.23 16.18 21.32
CA LEU A 180 12.00 16.46 19.90
C LEU A 180 10.59 16.99 19.64
N CYS A 181 10.40 17.65 18.50
CA CYS A 181 9.09 17.89 17.91
C CYS A 181 8.90 16.95 16.71
N GLN A 182 7.76 16.28 16.62
CA GLN A 182 7.40 15.36 15.53
C GLN A 182 6.39 16.01 14.58
N LEU A 183 6.68 15.88 13.29
CA LEU A 183 5.76 16.07 12.17
C LEU A 183 5.58 14.74 11.43
N SER A 184 4.40 14.52 10.87
CA SER A 184 4.10 13.32 10.08
C SER A 184 3.04 13.60 9.03
N ASP A 185 3.07 12.85 7.93
CA ASP A 185 2.01 12.81 6.92
C ASP A 185 1.61 14.22 6.47
N LEU A 186 2.61 15.02 6.06
CA LEU A 186 2.40 16.39 5.60
C LEU A 186 1.65 16.42 4.26
N HIS A 187 1.79 15.38 3.44
CA HIS A 187 1.16 15.26 2.12
C HIS A 187 1.23 16.57 1.33
N ILE A 188 2.42 17.14 1.22
CA ILE A 188 2.62 18.39 0.48
C ILE A 188 2.20 18.16 -0.97
N THR A 189 1.34 19.04 -1.47
CA THR A 189 0.84 19.10 -2.84
C THR A 189 1.04 20.52 -3.38
N ALA A 190 1.14 20.66 -4.70
CA ALA A 190 1.21 22.00 -5.31
C ALA A 190 -0.05 22.80 -4.97
N GLY A 191 0.12 23.94 -4.28
CA GLY A 191 -0.99 24.79 -3.83
C GLY A 191 -1.79 24.21 -2.65
N GLY A 192 -1.23 23.21 -1.94
CA GLY A 192 -1.83 22.57 -0.78
C GLY A 192 -1.66 23.37 0.52
N ARG A 193 -1.89 22.70 1.66
CA ARG A 193 -1.69 23.30 2.98
C ARG A 193 -0.19 23.40 3.28
N GLU A 194 0.33 24.62 3.32
CA GLU A 194 1.75 24.84 3.53
C GLU A 194 2.20 24.52 4.97
N PRO A 195 3.28 23.73 5.16
CA PRO A 195 3.78 23.36 6.48
C PRO A 195 4.52 24.49 7.20
N ARG A 196 4.73 25.66 6.56
CA ARG A 196 5.52 26.78 7.12
C ARG A 196 5.05 27.24 8.49
N ARG A 197 3.73 27.31 8.70
CA ARG A 197 3.17 27.75 9.99
C ARG A 197 3.47 26.75 11.11
N LEU A 198 3.39 25.45 10.83
CA LEU A 198 3.80 24.40 11.78
C LEU A 198 5.28 24.53 12.11
N VAL A 199 6.11 24.74 11.09
CA VAL A 199 7.56 24.89 11.27
C VAL A 199 7.89 26.13 12.12
N ALA A 200 7.18 27.25 11.94
CA ALA A 200 7.37 28.45 12.75
C ALA A 200 7.03 28.23 14.23
N GLU A 201 5.92 27.57 14.53
CA GLU A 201 5.54 27.21 15.91
C GLU A 201 6.55 26.26 16.56
N ILE A 202 7.04 25.26 15.79
CA ILE A 202 8.11 24.36 16.25
C ILE A 202 9.41 25.13 16.50
N ALA A 203 9.78 26.05 15.61
CA ALA A 203 10.99 26.84 15.74
C ALA A 203 10.98 27.70 17.02
N ALA A 204 9.81 28.23 17.42
CA ALA A 204 9.65 28.98 18.66
C ALA A 204 9.94 28.13 19.92
N MET A 205 9.71 26.81 19.86
CA MET A 205 10.03 25.89 20.95
C MET A 205 11.53 25.53 21.05
N LYS A 206 12.32 25.84 20.00
CA LYS A 206 13.76 25.51 19.89
C LYS A 206 14.08 24.05 20.28
N PRO A 207 13.38 23.04 19.71
CA PRO A 207 13.61 21.66 20.10
C PRO A 207 15.03 21.20 19.73
N PRO A 208 15.65 20.28 20.49
CA PRO A 208 16.94 19.69 20.10
C PRO A 208 16.86 18.95 18.75
N LEU A 209 15.69 18.40 18.42
CA LEU A 209 15.44 17.65 17.19
C LEU A 209 14.03 17.93 16.64
N VAL A 210 13.93 18.03 15.33
CA VAL A 210 12.67 17.91 14.58
C VAL A 210 12.68 16.59 13.82
N ALA A 211 11.70 15.74 14.11
CA ALA A 211 11.53 14.43 13.51
C ALA A 211 10.40 14.45 12.46
N LEU A 212 10.67 13.96 11.25
CA LEU A 212 9.64 13.77 10.22
C LEU A 212 9.42 12.27 9.98
N THR A 213 8.23 11.77 10.30
CA THR A 213 7.89 10.33 10.30
C THR A 213 7.21 9.83 9.03
N GLY A 214 7.61 10.35 7.87
CA GLY A 214 7.17 9.90 6.55
C GLY A 214 5.94 10.60 6.00
N ASP A 215 5.70 10.37 4.71
CA ASP A 215 4.66 10.99 3.89
C ASP A 215 4.73 12.51 3.93
N MET A 216 5.95 13.04 3.80
CA MET A 216 6.18 14.48 3.68
C MET A 216 5.59 15.01 2.37
N THR A 217 5.71 14.22 1.30
CA THR A 217 5.19 14.52 -0.04
C THR A 217 4.02 13.61 -0.35
N ASP A 218 3.09 14.05 -1.21
CA ASP A 218 1.98 13.20 -1.63
C ASP A 218 2.33 12.23 -2.77
N LEU A 219 3.22 12.62 -3.67
CA LEU A 219 3.59 11.84 -4.86
C LEU A 219 5.10 11.65 -5.06
N GLY A 220 5.93 12.19 -4.16
CA GLY A 220 7.39 12.18 -4.28
C GLY A 220 7.93 13.13 -5.36
N GLU A 221 7.16 14.15 -5.74
CA GLU A 221 7.49 15.07 -6.83
C GLU A 221 8.46 16.17 -6.41
N GLU A 222 9.23 16.69 -7.37
CA GLU A 222 10.29 17.68 -7.11
C GLU A 222 9.77 18.96 -6.45
N ALA A 223 8.64 19.48 -6.93
CA ALA A 223 8.04 20.68 -6.37
C ALA A 223 7.62 20.50 -4.90
N GLN A 224 7.09 19.32 -4.55
CA GLN A 224 6.68 18.99 -3.18
C GLN A 224 7.88 18.93 -2.23
N TRP A 225 9.00 18.38 -2.70
CA TRP A 225 10.26 18.39 -1.95
C TRP A 225 10.84 19.80 -1.80
N ALA A 226 10.79 20.62 -2.84
CA ALA A 226 11.27 22.01 -2.77
C ALA A 226 10.46 22.84 -1.76
N GLU A 227 9.15 22.65 -1.71
CA GLU A 227 8.28 23.29 -0.71
C GLU A 227 8.60 22.82 0.72
N LEU A 228 8.84 21.51 0.92
CA LEU A 228 9.31 20.99 2.21
C LEU A 228 10.62 21.66 2.64
N GLU A 229 11.62 21.71 1.76
CA GLU A 229 12.91 22.34 2.05
C GLU A 229 12.74 23.83 2.40
N ALA A 230 11.89 24.53 1.67
CA ALA A 230 11.60 25.95 1.91
C ALA A 230 10.83 26.19 3.22
N ALA A 231 10.06 25.21 3.71
CA ALA A 231 9.46 25.28 5.03
C ALA A 231 10.49 24.99 6.12
N LEU A 232 11.30 23.93 5.97
CA LEU A 232 12.32 23.52 6.93
C LEU A 232 13.45 24.55 7.10
N SER A 233 13.63 25.50 6.18
CA SER A 233 14.56 26.61 6.37
C SER A 233 14.21 27.52 7.55
N GLY A 234 12.98 27.45 8.07
CA GLY A 234 12.57 28.13 9.29
C GLY A 234 13.03 27.46 10.58
N ILE A 235 13.57 26.23 10.52
CA ILE A 235 14.10 25.54 11.70
C ILE A 235 15.43 26.19 12.14
N PRO A 236 15.59 26.50 13.44
CA PRO A 236 16.83 27.09 13.94
C PRO A 236 18.04 26.18 13.70
N ALA A 237 19.21 26.77 13.44
CA ALA A 237 20.45 26.01 13.24
C ALA A 237 20.88 25.17 14.47
N SER A 238 20.37 25.51 15.66
CA SER A 238 20.57 24.75 16.90
C SER A 238 19.76 23.44 16.94
N SER A 239 18.74 23.32 16.10
CA SER A 239 17.86 22.15 16.02
C SER A 239 18.33 21.22 14.92
N GLN A 240 18.46 19.93 15.25
CA GLN A 240 18.72 18.92 14.23
C GLN A 240 17.43 18.54 13.52
N VAL A 241 17.52 18.01 12.30
CA VAL A 241 16.38 17.47 11.55
C VAL A 241 16.66 16.03 11.16
N LEU A 242 15.76 15.11 11.49
CA LEU A 242 15.86 13.69 11.13
C LEU A 242 14.60 13.25 10.40
N MET A 243 14.78 12.65 9.23
CA MET A 243 13.68 12.24 8.35
C MET A 243 13.72 10.74 8.07
N VAL A 244 12.56 10.09 8.10
CA VAL A 244 12.33 8.74 7.57
C VAL A 244 11.30 8.81 6.45
N PRO A 245 11.43 8.00 5.38
CA PRO A 245 10.48 8.05 4.27
C PRO A 245 9.18 7.34 4.64
N GLY A 246 8.06 7.84 4.12
CA GLY A 246 6.80 7.13 4.03
C GLY A 246 6.56 6.53 2.65
N ASN A 247 5.40 5.90 2.44
CA ASN A 247 5.10 5.27 1.17
C ASN A 247 4.78 6.29 0.07
N HIS A 248 4.15 7.43 0.39
CA HIS A 248 3.93 8.52 -0.56
C HIS A 248 5.24 9.13 -1.07
N ASP A 249 6.27 9.15 -0.22
CA ASP A 249 7.57 9.70 -0.58
C ASP A 249 8.32 8.86 -1.62
N ILE A 250 8.30 7.52 -1.50
CA ILE A 250 9.20 6.64 -2.27
C ILE A 250 8.54 5.42 -2.92
N ALA A 251 7.37 4.98 -2.44
CA ALA A 251 6.80 3.68 -2.81
C ALA A 251 5.37 3.77 -3.39
N ILE A 252 4.87 4.98 -3.65
CA ILE A 252 3.51 5.20 -4.11
C ILE A 252 3.31 4.75 -5.55
N ASN A 253 2.21 4.04 -5.76
CA ASN A 253 1.80 3.52 -7.05
C ASN A 253 0.37 4.00 -7.31
N VAL A 254 0.17 4.85 -8.32
CA VAL A 254 -1.13 5.43 -8.64
C VAL A 254 -1.71 4.71 -9.87
N GLY A 255 -3.00 4.41 -9.88
CA GLY A 255 -3.62 3.61 -10.95
C GLY A 255 -3.52 4.26 -12.33
N THR A 256 -3.52 5.59 -12.38
CA THR A 256 -3.33 6.37 -13.62
C THR A 256 -1.89 6.35 -14.14
N SER A 257 -0.94 5.90 -13.32
CA SER A 257 0.48 5.93 -13.63
C SER A 257 1.20 4.80 -12.89
N PRO A 258 0.90 3.53 -13.22
CA PRO A 258 1.40 2.40 -12.48
C PRO A 258 2.94 2.30 -12.58
N ASP A 259 3.55 1.64 -11.60
CA ASP A 259 5.00 1.38 -11.55
C ASP A 259 5.33 -0.10 -11.26
N PRO A 260 4.92 -1.04 -12.14
CA PRO A 260 5.14 -2.47 -11.91
C PRO A 260 6.64 -2.85 -11.92
N TYR A 261 7.45 -2.07 -12.64
CA TYR A 261 8.89 -2.25 -12.79
C TYR A 261 9.73 -1.46 -11.78
N LEU A 262 9.10 -0.70 -10.87
CA LEU A 262 9.76 0.07 -9.80
C LEU A 262 10.74 1.15 -10.31
N LYS A 263 10.54 1.66 -11.53
CA LYS A 263 11.38 2.72 -12.11
C LYS A 263 11.13 4.05 -11.39
N LYS A 264 9.86 4.42 -11.21
CA LYS A 264 9.47 5.65 -10.51
C LYS A 264 9.87 5.59 -9.04
N ARG A 265 9.73 4.42 -8.41
CA ARG A 265 10.25 4.18 -7.07
C ARG A 265 11.75 4.47 -6.98
N ALA A 266 12.57 3.99 -7.91
CA ALA A 266 14.01 4.24 -7.88
C ALA A 266 14.34 5.74 -8.01
N GLU A 267 13.60 6.46 -8.86
CA GLU A 267 13.72 7.92 -9.01
C GLU A 267 13.35 8.67 -7.72
N ARG A 268 12.24 8.29 -7.09
CA ARG A 268 11.79 8.86 -5.82
C ARG A 268 12.74 8.56 -4.67
N GLU A 269 13.24 7.33 -4.57
CA GLU A 269 14.28 6.97 -3.58
C GLU A 269 15.52 7.85 -3.76
N GLN A 270 15.96 8.07 -5.00
CA GLN A 270 17.09 8.94 -5.29
C GLN A 270 16.80 10.41 -4.90
N ARG A 271 15.60 10.92 -5.21
CA ARG A 271 15.21 12.29 -4.86
C ARG A 271 15.15 12.48 -3.33
N PHE A 272 14.56 11.52 -2.61
CA PHE A 272 14.56 11.50 -1.14
C PHE A 272 16.00 11.54 -0.58
N ILE A 273 16.92 10.74 -1.13
CA ILE A 273 18.34 10.73 -0.70
C ILE A 273 19.00 12.11 -0.90
N GLU A 274 18.68 12.79 -2.01
CA GLU A 274 19.20 14.12 -2.31
C GLU A 274 18.69 15.17 -1.34
N VAL A 275 17.37 15.19 -1.05
CA VAL A 275 16.76 16.08 -0.05
C VAL A 275 17.33 15.81 1.34
N LEU A 276 17.34 14.53 1.76
CA LEU A 276 17.90 14.13 3.05
C LEU A 276 19.34 14.61 3.21
N THR A 277 20.17 14.48 2.16
CA THR A 277 21.56 14.98 2.19
C THR A 277 21.62 16.50 2.39
N ARG A 278 20.70 17.27 1.79
CA ARG A 278 20.69 18.74 1.90
C ARG A 278 20.22 19.16 3.29
N VAL A 279 19.12 18.59 3.77
CA VAL A 279 18.56 18.87 5.10
C VAL A 279 19.59 18.57 6.20
N GLU A 280 20.29 17.43 6.13
CA GLU A 280 21.29 17.04 7.12
C GLU A 280 22.57 17.90 7.10
N ARG A 281 22.86 18.59 5.99
CA ARG A 281 24.02 19.49 5.86
C ARG A 281 23.73 20.92 6.27
N GLY A 282 22.46 21.27 6.44
CA GLY A 282 22.00 22.62 6.73
C GLY A 282 21.85 23.51 5.49
N PRO A 283 21.10 24.62 5.61
CA PRO A 283 20.63 25.44 4.48
C PRO A 283 21.70 26.29 3.77
N PHE A 284 22.95 26.35 4.27
CA PHE A 284 23.98 27.30 3.80
C PHE A 284 25.14 26.70 3.01
N GLN A 285 25.17 25.39 2.76
CA GLN A 285 26.21 24.81 1.93
C GLN A 285 25.80 24.84 0.45
N PRO A 286 26.65 25.35 -0.47
CA PRO A 286 26.31 25.52 -1.87
C PRO A 286 25.81 24.22 -2.50
N ARG A 287 24.88 24.33 -3.47
CA ARG A 287 24.46 23.19 -4.30
C ARG A 287 25.73 22.52 -4.80
N LEU A 288 26.01 21.30 -4.35
CA LEU A 288 27.10 20.55 -4.92
C LEU A 288 26.80 20.35 -6.40
N HIS A 289 27.59 20.99 -7.26
CA HIS A 289 27.79 20.52 -8.60
C HIS A 289 28.45 19.14 -8.49
N ILE A 290 27.63 18.09 -8.48
CA ILE A 290 28.10 16.70 -8.50
C ILE A 290 28.23 16.31 -9.97
N PRO A 291 29.45 16.10 -10.50
CA PRO A 291 29.63 15.62 -11.87
C PRO A 291 28.84 14.34 -12.10
N ALA A 292 28.23 14.17 -13.27
CA ALA A 292 27.35 13.04 -13.60
C ALA A 292 27.93 11.66 -13.20
N ARG A 293 29.26 11.48 -13.34
CA ARG A 293 29.99 10.27 -12.94
C ARG A 293 29.98 10.00 -11.41
N LYS A 294 30.11 11.04 -10.57
CA LYS A 294 29.99 10.90 -9.10
C LYS A 294 28.52 10.73 -8.68
N ARG A 295 27.56 11.30 -9.42
CA ARG A 295 26.11 11.10 -9.25
C ARG A 295 25.75 9.62 -9.47
N ALA A 296 26.29 8.99 -10.51
CA ALA A 296 26.14 7.55 -10.78
C ALA A 296 26.74 6.66 -9.67
N ARG A 297 27.88 7.06 -9.08
CA ARG A 297 28.48 6.32 -7.96
C ARG A 297 27.72 6.51 -6.63
N ARG A 298 27.03 7.64 -6.44
CA ARG A 298 26.11 7.90 -5.31
C ARG A 298 24.75 7.21 -5.49
N ARG A 299 24.26 7.09 -6.73
CA ARG A 299 23.09 6.27 -7.13
C ARG A 299 23.23 4.79 -6.69
N LEU A 300 24.44 4.31 -6.40
CA LEU A 300 24.69 2.97 -5.87
C LEU A 300 24.42 2.82 -4.36
N ARG A 301 24.22 3.89 -3.59
CA ARG A 301 23.74 3.75 -2.21
C ARG A 301 22.23 3.52 -2.24
N ALA A 302 21.84 2.26 -2.31
CA ALA A 302 20.45 1.87 -2.09
C ALA A 302 19.97 2.50 -0.76
N ILE A 303 18.78 3.11 -0.74
CA ILE A 303 18.21 3.75 0.45
C ILE A 303 18.27 2.82 1.68
N ALA A 304 18.13 1.51 1.48
CA ALA A 304 18.23 0.49 2.52
C ALA A 304 19.60 0.44 3.23
N GLY A 305 20.68 0.92 2.61
CA GLY A 305 22.01 1.02 3.19
C GLY A 305 22.21 2.26 4.09
N LEU A 306 21.31 3.25 4.01
CA LEU A 306 21.37 4.46 4.83
C LEU A 306 20.74 4.25 6.22
N TYR A 307 19.91 3.23 6.38
CA TYR A 307 19.16 2.99 7.62
C TYR A 307 19.67 1.73 8.38
N PRO A 308 19.62 1.68 9.72
CA PRO A 308 19.12 2.72 10.60
C PRO A 308 20.01 3.96 10.60
N ARG A 309 19.39 5.13 10.50
CA ARG A 309 20.08 6.40 10.79
C ARG A 309 20.17 6.54 12.30
N ARG A 310 21.33 6.91 12.82
CA ARG A 310 21.53 7.08 14.26
C ARG A 310 21.84 8.54 14.56
N LEU A 311 21.23 9.03 15.62
CA LEU A 311 21.59 10.28 16.26
C LEU A 311 21.68 10.06 17.77
N ASP A 312 22.63 10.71 18.43
CA ASP A 312 22.73 10.73 19.88
C ASP A 312 22.49 12.17 20.34
N LEU A 313 21.56 12.36 21.29
CA LEU A 313 21.24 13.65 21.90
C LEU A 313 21.76 13.71 23.35
N GLU A 314 21.75 14.91 23.91
CA GLU A 314 22.12 15.14 25.31
C GLU A 314 21.33 14.25 26.30
N GLY A 315 21.98 13.95 27.43
CA GLY A 315 21.46 13.01 28.42
C GLY A 315 21.39 11.56 27.91
N GLY A 316 22.19 11.22 26.90
CA GLY A 316 22.38 9.84 26.41
C GLY A 316 21.17 9.26 25.68
N ILE A 317 20.28 10.11 25.13
CA ILE A 317 19.14 9.66 24.33
C ILE A 317 19.65 9.23 22.96
N ARG A 318 19.28 8.02 22.54
CA ARG A 318 19.70 7.46 21.24
C ARG A 318 18.51 7.34 20.31
N ILE A 319 18.61 7.91 19.14
CA ILE A 319 17.53 7.99 18.17
C ILE A 319 17.90 7.17 16.94
N PHE A 320 16.96 6.33 16.50
CA PHE A 320 17.12 5.49 15.34
C PHE A 320 15.99 5.74 14.34
N GLY A 321 16.32 6.30 13.18
CA GLY A 321 15.39 6.31 12.04
C GLY A 321 15.43 4.97 11.32
N LEU A 322 14.27 4.42 10.94
CA LEU A 322 14.13 3.20 10.14
C LEU A 322 13.31 3.50 8.88
N ASN A 323 13.70 2.88 7.77
CA ASN A 323 12.88 2.86 6.56
C ASN A 323 11.93 1.66 6.61
N SER A 324 10.62 1.90 6.74
CA SER A 324 9.60 0.86 6.74
C SER A 324 8.96 0.59 5.37
N ASN A 325 9.56 1.07 4.27
CA ASN A 325 9.11 0.84 2.89
C ASN A 325 9.90 -0.27 2.18
N ARG A 326 10.40 -1.27 2.90
CA ARG A 326 11.19 -2.35 2.26
C ARG A 326 10.33 -3.22 1.34
N TYR A 327 9.04 -3.33 1.64
CA TYR A 327 8.09 -3.98 0.76
C TYR A 327 8.06 -3.26 -0.59
N ARG A 328 8.10 -4.03 -1.68
CA ARG A 328 8.10 -3.51 -3.05
C ARG A 328 6.67 -3.40 -3.55
N SER A 329 6.01 -2.29 -3.23
CA SER A 329 4.69 -1.98 -3.77
C SER A 329 4.77 -1.89 -5.30
N ARG A 330 4.08 -2.79 -6.00
CA ARG A 330 4.02 -2.86 -7.47
C ARG A 330 2.69 -2.43 -8.05
N PHE A 331 1.71 -2.19 -7.19
CA PHE A 331 0.34 -1.91 -7.53
C PHE A 331 -0.31 -1.08 -6.43
N VAL A 332 -1.41 -0.41 -6.76
CA VAL A 332 -2.07 0.61 -5.94
C VAL A 332 -2.32 0.15 -4.49
N GLY A 333 -2.85 -1.05 -4.29
CA GLY A 333 -3.33 -1.47 -2.97
C GLY A 333 -2.23 -1.93 -2.03
N SER A 334 -0.98 -1.96 -2.50
CA SER A 334 0.14 -2.34 -1.66
C SER A 334 0.95 -1.16 -1.18
N ASN A 335 0.51 0.05 -1.53
CA ASN A 335 1.19 1.27 -1.12
C ASN A 335 1.28 1.35 0.40
N ALA A 336 0.24 0.90 1.11
CA ALA A 336 0.18 0.94 2.57
C ALA A 336 0.93 -0.22 3.27
N ILE A 337 1.54 -1.15 2.53
CA ILE A 337 2.21 -2.30 3.15
C ILE A 337 3.60 -1.92 3.65
N GLY A 338 3.75 -1.91 4.98
CA GLY A 338 5.03 -1.67 5.64
C GLY A 338 5.90 -2.93 5.81
N GLN A 339 7.21 -2.75 5.66
CA GLN A 339 8.25 -3.69 6.07
C GLN A 339 9.56 -2.96 6.37
N ILE A 340 10.19 -3.27 7.51
CA ILE A 340 11.49 -2.74 7.90
C ILE A 340 12.62 -3.54 7.22
N GLY A 341 12.55 -4.86 7.31
CA GLY A 341 13.50 -5.81 6.77
C GLY A 341 14.59 -6.22 7.76
N GLY A 342 14.93 -7.51 7.74
CA GLY A 342 15.85 -8.12 8.71
C GLY A 342 17.26 -7.50 8.75
N GLY A 343 17.74 -6.92 7.65
CA GLY A 343 19.03 -6.23 7.62
C GLY A 343 19.09 -5.00 8.54
N GLN A 344 18.04 -4.16 8.51
CA GLN A 344 17.92 -2.99 9.38
C GLN A 344 17.75 -3.43 10.85
N LEU A 345 16.88 -4.40 11.10
CA LEU A 345 16.65 -4.94 12.44
C LEU A 345 17.92 -5.55 13.07
N ARG A 346 18.74 -6.27 12.30
CA ARG A 346 20.05 -6.77 12.79
C ARG A 346 21.03 -5.65 13.10
N ARG A 347 21.04 -4.56 12.33
CA ARG A 347 21.86 -3.37 12.61
C ARG A 347 21.40 -2.66 13.88
N LEU A 348 20.09 -2.46 14.04
CA LEU A 348 19.50 -1.89 15.25
C LEU A 348 19.83 -2.75 16.48
N ALA A 349 19.62 -4.06 16.41
CA ALA A 349 19.94 -4.97 17.52
C ALA A 349 21.41 -4.87 17.97
N ARG A 350 22.35 -4.74 17.01
CA ARG A 350 23.77 -4.52 17.31
C ARG A 350 24.01 -3.17 17.99
N ALA A 351 23.34 -2.11 17.56
CA ALA A 351 23.46 -0.78 18.18
C ALA A 351 22.88 -0.75 19.60
N LEU A 352 21.73 -1.40 19.82
CA LEU A 352 21.10 -1.53 21.14
C LEU A 352 21.99 -2.30 22.12
N ARG A 353 22.68 -3.37 21.69
CA ARG A 353 23.61 -4.12 22.55
C ARG A 353 24.84 -3.31 23.00
N ARG A 354 25.27 -2.32 22.22
CA ARG A 354 26.48 -1.54 22.48
C ARG A 354 26.27 -0.30 23.36
N GLY A 355 25.05 -0.04 23.79
CA GLY A 355 24.80 1.12 24.65
C GLY A 355 23.59 0.93 25.54
N SER A 356 23.44 1.84 26.49
CA SER A 356 22.30 1.92 27.41
C SER A 356 21.63 3.29 27.29
N GLY A 357 20.58 3.55 28.07
CA GLY A 357 19.87 4.83 28.08
C GLY A 357 18.58 4.86 27.27
N PRO A 358 17.89 6.01 27.25
CA PRO A 358 16.63 6.15 26.52
C PRO A 358 16.82 5.96 25.01
N VAL A 359 15.86 5.30 24.37
CA VAL A 359 15.86 5.02 22.93
C VAL A 359 14.57 5.50 22.29
N ILE A 360 14.68 6.20 21.17
CA ILE A 360 13.57 6.54 20.28
C ILE A 360 13.79 5.86 18.92
N VAL A 361 12.76 5.21 18.39
CA VAL A 361 12.74 4.68 17.03
C VAL A 361 11.70 5.41 16.20
N LEU A 362 12.13 5.98 15.08
CA LEU A 362 11.27 6.66 14.11
C LEU A 362 11.03 5.74 12.90
N LEU A 363 9.80 5.59 12.47
CA LEU A 363 9.43 4.94 11.20
C LEU A 363 8.05 5.44 10.74
N HIS A 364 7.65 5.12 9.51
CA HIS A 364 6.37 5.58 9.00
C HIS A 364 5.18 4.67 9.34
N HIS A 365 5.23 3.41 8.91
CA HIS A 365 4.16 2.43 9.14
C HIS A 365 3.97 2.03 10.62
N HIS A 366 2.74 1.68 10.97
CA HIS A 366 2.35 1.24 12.32
C HIS A 366 3.12 -0.03 12.72
N VAL A 367 3.42 -0.19 14.00
CA VAL A 367 4.14 -1.38 14.52
C VAL A 367 3.25 -2.33 15.30
N ALA A 368 2.05 -1.89 15.64
CA ALA A 368 1.07 -2.62 16.43
C ALA A 368 -0.35 -2.17 16.09
N ARG A 369 -1.33 -2.98 16.47
CA ARG A 369 -2.74 -2.62 16.44
C ARG A 369 -3.14 -1.90 17.72
N LEU A 370 -4.19 -1.10 17.60
CA LEU A 370 -4.84 -0.45 18.72
C LEU A 370 -5.74 -1.47 19.43
N ALA A 371 -5.85 -1.41 20.76
CA ALA A 371 -6.89 -2.17 21.45
C ALA A 371 -8.27 -1.63 21.02
N GLY A 372 -9.12 -2.51 20.49
CA GLY A 372 -10.42 -2.13 19.94
C GLY A 372 -10.96 -3.15 18.94
N PRO A 373 -12.09 -2.85 18.28
CA PRO A 373 -12.70 -3.70 17.25
C PRO A 373 -11.71 -4.02 16.12
N ILE A 374 -11.87 -5.21 15.54
CA ILE A 374 -11.02 -5.66 14.43
C ILE A 374 -11.27 -4.78 13.21
N SER A 375 -10.23 -4.07 12.78
CA SER A 375 -10.23 -3.32 11.52
C SER A 375 -9.44 -4.10 10.46
N LEU A 376 -10.10 -4.49 9.37
CA LEU A 376 -9.42 -5.18 8.24
C LEU A 376 -8.26 -4.34 7.67
N ASN A 377 -8.41 -3.02 7.74
CA ASN A 377 -7.43 -2.02 7.34
C ASN A 377 -6.10 -2.11 8.13
N ASP A 378 -6.16 -2.51 9.41
CA ASP A 378 -4.96 -2.68 10.25
C ASP A 378 -4.01 -3.75 9.70
N THR A 379 -4.56 -4.77 9.04
CA THR A 379 -3.79 -5.89 8.52
C THR A 379 -2.78 -5.49 7.44
N PHE A 380 -3.07 -4.43 6.69
CA PHE A 380 -2.20 -3.95 5.63
C PHE A 380 -1.28 -2.83 6.09
N MET A 381 -1.79 -1.97 6.97
CA MET A 381 -1.11 -0.75 7.45
C MET A 381 -0.09 -0.98 8.57
N ILE A 382 -0.13 -2.12 9.27
CA ILE A 382 0.88 -2.49 10.26
C ILE A 382 2.08 -3.13 9.57
N ALA A 383 3.29 -2.62 9.78
CA ALA A 383 4.52 -3.19 9.25
C ALA A 383 4.64 -4.68 9.59
N MET A 384 4.93 -5.51 8.57
CA MET A 384 4.98 -6.98 8.71
C MET A 384 5.90 -7.47 9.83
N ASP A 385 6.97 -6.74 10.09
CA ASP A 385 7.98 -7.03 11.12
C ASP A 385 7.96 -6.04 12.29
N GLY A 386 6.85 -5.30 12.45
CA GLY A 386 6.56 -4.44 13.61
C GLY A 386 6.63 -5.17 14.96
N PRO A 387 5.97 -6.34 15.13
CA PRO A 387 6.06 -7.12 16.36
C PRO A 387 7.50 -7.49 16.74
N ARG A 388 8.34 -7.82 15.74
CA ARG A 388 9.75 -8.14 15.95
C ARG A 388 10.56 -6.93 16.44
N LEU A 389 10.25 -5.73 15.95
CA LEU A 389 10.84 -4.49 16.46
C LEU A 389 10.44 -4.26 17.92
N LEU A 390 9.15 -4.44 18.23
CA LEU A 390 8.62 -4.23 19.58
C LEU A 390 9.23 -5.20 20.60
N GLU A 391 9.32 -6.48 20.28
CA GLU A 391 9.97 -7.48 21.14
C GLU A 391 11.45 -7.15 21.38
N MET A 392 12.16 -6.67 20.35
CA MET A 392 13.56 -6.26 20.48
C MET A 392 13.73 -5.07 21.44
N LEU A 393 12.83 -4.09 21.35
CA LEU A 393 12.85 -2.91 22.21
C LEU A 393 12.39 -3.25 23.64
N ALA A 394 11.42 -4.15 23.80
CA ALA A 394 10.99 -4.64 25.10
C ALA A 394 12.12 -5.36 25.84
N ALA A 395 12.83 -6.27 25.15
CA ALA A 395 14.00 -6.94 25.68
C ALA A 395 15.15 -5.97 26.00
N TYR A 396 15.29 -4.87 25.24
CA TYR A 396 16.25 -3.81 25.55
C TYR A 396 15.87 -3.06 26.85
N GLN A 397 14.59 -2.70 26.99
CA GLN A 397 14.07 -1.99 28.15
C GLN A 397 14.14 -2.86 29.42
N GLN A 398 13.82 -4.15 29.31
CA GLN A 398 13.85 -5.10 30.41
C GLN A 398 15.23 -5.22 31.08
N LYS A 399 16.33 -5.04 30.33
CA LYS A 399 17.70 -5.11 30.88
C LYS A 399 17.97 -4.06 31.95
N ASN A 400 17.32 -2.90 31.86
CA ASN A 400 17.40 -1.87 32.88
C ASN A 400 16.15 -0.99 32.80
N PRO A 401 15.05 -1.37 33.49
CA PRO A 401 13.75 -0.72 33.32
C PRO A 401 13.75 0.78 33.66
N LYS A 402 14.63 1.21 34.58
CA LYS A 402 14.77 2.62 34.99
C LYS A 402 15.56 3.46 33.99
N LYS A 403 16.54 2.88 33.28
CA LYS A 403 17.45 3.62 32.40
C LYS A 403 17.16 3.45 30.91
N ASN A 404 16.62 2.31 30.49
CA ASN A 404 16.48 1.92 29.09
C ASN A 404 15.06 2.13 28.55
N SER A 405 14.45 3.28 28.82
CA SER A 405 13.12 3.57 28.28
C SER A 405 13.13 3.54 26.74
N ALA A 406 12.07 3.00 26.15
CA ALA A 406 11.96 2.81 24.70
C ALA A 406 10.66 3.43 24.17
N LEU A 407 10.77 4.23 23.11
CA LEU A 407 9.68 4.89 22.42
C LEU A 407 9.75 4.60 20.92
N VAL A 408 8.60 4.32 20.31
CA VAL A 408 8.42 4.25 18.87
C VAL A 408 7.51 5.39 18.44
N LEU A 409 7.93 6.17 17.45
CA LEU A 409 7.16 7.25 16.84
C LEU A 409 6.87 6.90 15.38
N HIS A 410 5.61 6.99 14.97
CA HIS A 410 5.20 6.74 13.59
C HIS A 410 3.96 7.55 13.15
N GLY A 411 3.60 7.43 11.87
CA GLY A 411 2.50 8.16 11.22
C GLY A 411 1.49 7.24 10.53
N HIS A 412 1.18 7.52 9.26
CA HIS A 412 0.51 6.66 8.27
C HIS A 412 -1.01 6.55 8.35
N LYS A 413 -1.59 6.28 9.53
CA LYS A 413 -3.07 6.15 9.67
C LYS A 413 -3.78 7.49 9.85
N HIS A 414 -3.02 8.56 10.05
CA HIS A 414 -3.53 9.89 10.42
C HIS A 414 -4.36 9.88 11.72
N LEU A 415 -4.16 8.87 12.56
CA LEU A 415 -4.84 8.71 13.84
C LEU A 415 -3.84 8.95 14.96
N ALA A 416 -4.21 9.83 15.90
CA ALA A 416 -3.44 10.05 17.12
C ALA A 416 -3.68 8.90 18.09
N PHE A 417 -2.61 8.30 18.57
CA PHE A 417 -2.69 7.33 19.65
C PHE A 417 -1.38 7.26 20.41
N PHE A 418 -1.46 7.24 21.73
CA PHE A 418 -0.34 6.91 22.59
C PHE A 418 -0.71 5.72 23.47
N GLY A 419 0.20 4.76 23.58
CA GLY A 419 0.00 3.62 24.44
C GLY A 419 1.24 2.76 24.52
N HIS A 420 1.10 1.61 25.16
CA HIS A 420 2.23 0.73 25.41
C HIS A 420 2.01 -0.67 24.87
N TYR A 421 3.09 -1.20 24.32
CA TYR A 421 3.27 -2.62 24.09
C TYR A 421 3.95 -3.25 25.30
N ARG A 422 3.44 -4.41 25.74
CA ARG A 422 4.04 -5.24 26.79
C ARG A 422 4.38 -6.60 26.20
N SER A 423 5.64 -6.99 26.27
CA SER A 423 6.07 -8.31 25.82
C SER A 423 5.61 -9.38 26.81
N LYS A 424 5.26 -10.56 26.30
CA LYS A 424 5.00 -11.75 27.13
C LYS A 424 6.25 -12.19 27.92
N SER A 425 7.44 -11.90 27.39
CA SER A 425 8.73 -12.20 28.04
C SER A 425 9.17 -11.13 29.05
N GLY A 426 8.40 -10.05 29.17
CA GLY A 426 8.70 -8.91 30.03
C GLY A 426 9.27 -7.70 29.27
N GLY A 427 9.20 -6.55 29.93
CA GLY A 427 9.55 -5.26 29.34
C GLY A 427 8.38 -4.56 28.63
N ARG A 428 8.54 -3.24 28.45
CA ARG A 428 7.53 -2.35 27.91
C ARG A 428 8.13 -1.41 26.87
N VAL A 429 7.36 -1.12 25.82
CA VAL A 429 7.70 -0.13 24.79
C VAL A 429 6.55 0.86 24.68
N SER A 430 6.85 2.16 24.70
CA SER A 430 5.87 3.20 24.42
C SER A 430 5.77 3.40 22.92
N VAL A 431 4.57 3.62 22.40
CA VAL A 431 4.32 3.80 20.97
C VAL A 431 3.37 4.97 20.79
N TYR A 432 3.81 5.96 20.01
CA TYR A 432 2.99 7.08 19.59
C TYR A 432 2.78 7.06 18.08
N ALA A 433 1.51 7.04 17.69
CA ALA A 433 1.04 7.32 16.35
C ALA A 433 0.68 8.81 16.28
N HIS A 434 1.38 9.56 15.43
CA HIS A 434 1.01 10.94 15.13
C HIS A 434 -0.10 10.94 14.07
N PRO A 435 -1.14 11.78 14.20
CA PRO A 435 -2.07 12.03 13.11
C PRO A 435 -1.37 12.80 11.98
N SER A 436 -2.08 13.10 10.89
CA SER A 436 -1.49 13.96 9.87
C SER A 436 -1.31 15.37 10.41
N SER A 437 -0.11 15.90 10.24
CA SER A 437 0.23 17.24 10.71
C SER A 437 -0.49 18.33 9.91
N THR A 438 -0.90 18.07 8.66
CA THR A 438 -1.58 19.05 7.79
C THR A 438 -3.03 18.71 7.53
N LEU A 439 -3.35 17.43 7.37
CA LEU A 439 -4.69 16.99 6.99
C LEU A 439 -5.61 16.80 8.19
N GLY A 440 -5.10 16.45 9.36
CA GLY A 440 -5.96 16.28 10.52
C GLY A 440 -5.79 14.96 11.27
N HIS A 441 -6.55 14.87 12.35
CA HIS A 441 -6.81 13.63 13.08
C HIS A 441 -7.97 12.91 12.40
N GLU A 442 -7.79 11.62 12.17
CA GLU A 442 -8.79 10.74 11.58
C GLU A 442 -9.78 10.25 12.66
N THR A 443 -11.07 10.45 12.41
CA THR A 443 -12.16 9.92 13.24
C THR A 443 -13.28 9.46 12.32
N ASP A 444 -13.66 8.19 12.41
CA ASP A 444 -14.72 7.56 11.61
C ASP A 444 -14.61 7.82 10.09
N GLY A 445 -13.36 7.86 9.62
CA GLY A 445 -13.02 8.07 8.23
C GLY A 445 -12.87 9.53 7.81
N HIS A 446 -13.03 10.48 8.72
CA HIS A 446 -12.96 11.91 8.44
C HIS A 446 -11.73 12.53 9.08
N LEU A 447 -11.01 13.34 8.31
CA LEU A 447 -9.90 14.14 8.81
C LEU A 447 -10.45 15.48 9.27
N ASP A 448 -10.15 15.89 10.50
CA ASP A 448 -10.65 17.14 11.09
C ASP A 448 -10.07 18.42 10.45
N GLY A 449 -9.07 18.31 9.57
CA GLY A 449 -8.47 19.46 8.89
C GLY A 449 -7.63 20.36 9.80
N VAL A 450 -7.41 20.02 11.07
CA VAL A 450 -6.63 20.85 11.99
C VAL A 450 -5.15 20.52 11.84
N ALA A 451 -4.32 21.54 11.58
CA ALA A 451 -2.88 21.35 11.51
C ALA A 451 -2.32 21.16 12.93
N ARG A 452 -1.38 20.23 13.12
CA ARG A 452 -0.77 19.99 14.44
C ARG A 452 0.61 19.36 14.36
N PHE A 453 1.37 19.48 15.45
CA PHE A 453 2.60 18.73 15.67
C PHE A 453 2.60 18.13 17.08
N ALA A 454 3.55 17.26 17.40
CA ALA A 454 3.71 16.71 18.74
C ALA A 454 5.06 17.09 19.34
N ALA A 455 5.07 17.56 20.60
CA ALA A 455 6.27 17.69 21.39
C ALA A 455 6.45 16.43 22.25
N ILE A 456 7.63 15.82 22.13
CA ILE A 456 7.99 14.61 22.86
C ILE A 456 8.95 14.97 23.98
N ARG A 457 8.60 14.58 25.20
CA ARG A 457 9.38 14.88 26.40
C ARG A 457 9.75 13.61 27.15
N LEU A 458 10.82 13.72 27.93
CA LEU A 458 11.31 12.66 28.80
C LEU A 458 11.41 13.18 30.24
N THR A 459 10.78 12.50 31.19
CA THR A 459 10.93 12.81 32.63
C THR A 459 12.22 12.22 33.20
N ASP A 460 12.61 12.65 34.39
CA ASP A 460 13.82 12.15 35.07
C ASP A 460 13.68 10.68 35.49
N GLU A 461 12.44 10.19 35.66
CA GLU A 461 12.10 8.78 35.89
C GLU A 461 12.13 7.94 34.61
N GLY A 462 12.47 8.54 33.47
CA GLY A 462 12.55 7.85 32.19
C GLY A 462 11.20 7.62 31.52
N ILE A 463 10.16 8.39 31.89
CA ILE A 463 8.81 8.27 31.33
C ILE A 463 8.69 9.19 30.11
N TRP A 464 8.18 8.65 29.00
CA TRP A 464 7.90 9.42 27.79
C TRP A 464 6.55 10.14 27.90
N ARG A 465 6.52 11.41 27.51
CA ARG A 465 5.32 12.24 27.44
C ARG A 465 5.14 12.79 26.03
N VAL A 466 3.88 12.92 25.61
CA VAL A 466 3.51 13.44 24.30
C VAL A 466 2.51 14.57 24.46
N GLU A 467 2.89 15.77 24.03
CA GLU A 467 2.03 16.95 24.00
C GLU A 467 1.66 17.24 22.54
N THR A 468 0.38 17.18 22.20
CA THR A 468 -0.08 17.51 20.84
C THR A 468 -0.48 18.97 20.77
N HIS A 469 0.09 19.71 19.82
CA HIS A 469 -0.11 21.14 19.64
C HIS A 469 -0.93 21.42 18.36
N PRO A 470 -2.26 21.56 18.46
CA PRO A 470 -3.08 21.99 17.34
C PRO A 470 -2.88 23.49 17.06
N LEU A 471 -2.72 23.84 15.79
CA LEU A 471 -2.70 25.22 15.33
C LEU A 471 -4.15 25.69 15.19
N ARG A 472 -4.48 26.78 15.90
CA ARG A 472 -5.77 27.46 15.69
C ARG A 472 -5.87 27.93 14.24
N PRO A 473 -7.03 27.82 13.57
CA PRO A 473 -7.24 28.47 12.29
C PRO A 473 -6.84 29.94 12.42
N ALA A 474 -6.19 30.50 11.39
CA ALA A 474 -6.06 31.95 11.34
C ALA A 474 -7.49 32.49 11.41
N ARG A 475 -7.80 33.39 12.36
CA ARG A 475 -9.11 34.07 12.38
C ARG A 475 -9.30 34.59 10.95
N ALA A 476 -10.34 34.12 10.26
CA ALA A 476 -10.85 34.87 9.13
C ALA A 476 -11.07 36.28 9.66
N ALA A 477 -10.54 37.29 8.97
CA ALA A 477 -10.93 38.66 9.21
C ALA A 477 -12.46 38.63 9.21
N VAL A 478 -13.06 38.87 10.37
CA VAL A 478 -14.50 39.03 10.49
C VAL A 478 -14.78 40.25 9.63
N GLU A 479 -15.34 40.03 8.44
CA GLU A 479 -15.97 41.11 7.69
C GLU A 479 -16.95 41.74 8.67
N ALA A 480 -16.65 42.98 9.05
CA ALA A 480 -17.58 43.79 9.81
C ALA A 480 -18.91 43.78 9.07
N PRO A 481 -20.05 43.58 9.75
CA PRO A 481 -21.33 43.67 9.08
C PRO A 481 -21.43 45.04 8.40
N PRO A 482 -21.99 45.11 7.18
CA PRO A 482 -22.12 46.38 6.48
C PRO A 482 -22.92 47.34 7.37
N ALA A 483 -22.37 48.54 7.59
CA ALA A 483 -23.07 49.60 8.27
C ALA A 483 -24.44 49.77 7.62
N ALA A 484 -25.50 49.68 8.43
CA ALA A 484 -26.84 49.95 7.98
C ALA A 484 -26.88 51.35 7.37
N ALA A 485 -27.12 51.42 6.06
CA ALA A 485 -27.47 52.66 5.42
C ALA A 485 -28.84 53.08 5.97
N GLU A 486 -28.85 54.09 6.84
CA GLU A 486 -30.04 54.88 7.11
C GLU A 486 -30.53 55.47 5.79
N ALA A 487 -31.58 54.88 5.25
CA ALA A 487 -32.35 55.48 4.17
C ALA A 487 -33.22 56.57 4.78
N ALA A 488 -32.77 57.82 4.64
CA ALA A 488 -33.62 58.98 4.76
C ALA A 488 -34.51 59.11 3.51
N VAL A 489 -35.73 59.63 3.75
CA VAL A 489 -36.69 60.26 2.83
C VAL A 489 -37.66 59.32 2.09
N SER A 490 -38.87 59.16 2.65
CA SER A 490 -40.04 60.01 2.32
C SER A 490 -41.19 59.79 3.30
#